data_AF-A0A935RTD5-F1
#
_entry.id   AF-A0A935RTD5-F1
#
_cell.length_a   1.000
_cell.length_b   1.000
_cell.length_c   1.000
_cell.angle_alpha   90.00
_cell.angle_beta   90.00
_cell.angle_gamma   90.00
#
_symmetry.space_group_name_H-M   'P 1'
#
loop_
_entity.id
_entity.type
_entity.pdbx_description
1 polymer ?
#
loop_
_entity_poly.entity_id
_entity_poly.type
_entity_poly.pdbx_seq_one_letter_code
_entity_poly.pdbx_strand_id
1 'polypeptide(L)'
;MKKSLVFLAIIVSAVFSILVEAQTRERTSKDVRLVKDRPNVYVSFEREESWKALKKWESNRRVFLRFHNNSIWHVGACMWDVSKEYGDKDLTYDIERFKKTGGETPISTDPEGSCPRVFIEPGKSILFSVPREHLAEGLAIKVQFRYEWESDPDGFASELEPKHYAYFYSSDIPKK
;
A
#
# COMPACT_ATOMS: atom_id res chain seq x y z
N MET A 1 8.29 -55.11 32.74
CA MET A 1 8.50 -54.32 31.50
C MET A 1 7.25 -53.60 31.00
N LYS A 2 6.05 -54.21 30.95
CA LYS A 2 4.83 -53.55 30.43
C LYS A 2 4.37 -52.29 31.19
N LYS A 3 4.63 -52.19 32.50
CA LYS A 3 4.26 -51.02 33.33
C LYS A 3 5.07 -49.75 33.01
N SER A 4 6.27 -49.90 32.43
CA SER A 4 7.14 -48.76 32.08
C SER A 4 6.73 -48.07 30.77
N LEU A 5 6.10 -48.82 29.85
CA LEU A 5 5.61 -48.29 28.57
C LEU A 5 4.38 -47.39 28.74
N VAL A 6 3.52 -47.72 29.71
CA VAL A 6 2.31 -46.92 30.00
C VAL A 6 2.67 -45.56 30.59
N PHE A 7 3.68 -45.50 31.48
CA PHE A 7 4.15 -44.24 32.05
C PHE A 7 4.74 -43.29 31.02
N LEU A 8 5.50 -43.81 30.05
CA LEU A 8 6.10 -42.99 28.99
C LEU A 8 5.02 -42.40 28.06
N ALA A 9 3.98 -43.17 27.74
CA ALA A 9 2.88 -42.69 26.90
C ALA A 9 2.09 -41.54 27.55
N ILE A 10 1.86 -41.60 28.86
CA ILE A 10 1.16 -40.54 29.61
C ILE A 10 1.97 -39.24 29.62
N ILE A 11 3.29 -39.32 29.80
CA ILE A 11 4.18 -38.14 29.78
C ILE A 11 4.17 -37.49 28.39
N VAL A 12 4.25 -38.29 27.31
CA VAL A 12 4.22 -37.75 25.94
C VAL A 12 2.89 -37.05 25.62
N SER A 13 1.76 -37.59 26.09
CA SER A 13 0.46 -36.93 25.91
C SER A 13 0.33 -35.63 26.72
N ALA A 14 0.90 -35.55 27.92
CA ALA A 14 0.84 -34.34 28.74
C ALA A 14 1.69 -33.20 28.14
N VAL A 15 2.83 -33.50 27.54
CA VAL A 15 3.69 -32.50 26.87
C VAL A 15 3.01 -31.95 25.61
N PHE A 16 2.23 -32.76 24.88
CA PHE A 16 1.49 -32.29 23.71
C PHE A 16 0.35 -31.31 24.08
N SER A 17 -0.31 -31.49 25.23
CA SER A 17 -1.40 -30.58 25.64
C SER A 17 -0.91 -29.17 25.99
N ILE A 18 0.28 -29.05 26.59
CA ILE A 18 0.86 -27.74 26.97
C ILE A 18 1.26 -26.93 25.73
N LEU A 19 1.57 -27.58 24.61
CA LEU A 19 1.92 -26.90 23.35
C LEU A 19 0.70 -26.34 22.60
N VAL A 20 -0.52 -26.82 22.88
CA VAL A 20 -1.75 -26.35 22.19
C VAL A 20 -2.23 -25.02 22.78
N GLU A 21 -2.06 -24.78 24.08
CA GLU A 21 -2.51 -23.54 24.73
C GLU A 21 -1.65 -22.31 24.37
N ALA A 22 -0.42 -22.51 23.88
CA ALA A 22 0.47 -21.44 23.44
C ALA A 22 0.01 -20.71 22.15
N GLN A 23 -1.00 -21.24 21.45
CA GLN A 23 -1.60 -20.57 20.28
C GLN A 23 -2.81 -19.70 20.64
N THR A 24 -3.23 -19.67 21.91
CA THR A 24 -4.34 -18.84 22.40
C THR A 24 -3.83 -17.44 22.74
N ARG A 25 -3.25 -16.74 21.75
CA ARG A 25 -2.91 -15.33 21.90
C ARG A 25 -4.23 -14.56 22.05
N GLU A 26 -4.44 -13.93 23.21
CA GLU A 26 -5.55 -12.99 23.38
C GLU A 26 -5.47 -11.94 22.28
N ARG A 27 -6.50 -11.93 21.42
CA ARG A 27 -6.72 -10.90 20.41
C ARG A 27 -7.01 -9.57 21.12
N THR A 28 -5.97 -8.87 21.53
CA THR A 28 -6.08 -7.50 22.03
C THR A 28 -6.77 -6.65 20.96
N SER A 29 -7.62 -5.70 21.35
CA SER A 29 -8.43 -4.87 20.44
C SER A 29 -7.62 -3.97 19.46
N LYS A 30 -6.29 -4.09 19.48
CA LYS A 30 -5.36 -3.60 18.45
C LYS A 30 -5.19 -4.55 17.26
N ASP A 31 -6.01 -5.59 17.15
CA ASP A 31 -6.07 -6.41 15.94
C ASP A 31 -6.40 -5.52 14.74
N VAL A 32 -5.41 -5.35 13.85
CA VAL A 32 -5.55 -4.65 12.58
C VAL A 32 -6.76 -5.23 11.86
N ARG A 33 -7.81 -4.43 11.70
CA ARG A 33 -9.04 -4.86 11.03
C ARG A 33 -8.80 -4.84 9.53
N LEU A 34 -8.28 -5.96 9.03
CA LEU A 34 -8.18 -6.20 7.60
C LEU A 34 -9.59 -6.13 6.99
N VAL A 35 -9.75 -5.25 6.00
CA VAL A 35 -10.95 -5.16 5.18
C VAL A 35 -10.94 -6.34 4.24
N LYS A 36 -11.73 -7.38 4.56
CA LYS A 36 -11.65 -8.72 3.93
C LYS A 36 -11.93 -8.72 2.43
N ASP A 37 -12.70 -7.75 1.94
CA ASP A 37 -13.10 -7.60 0.55
C ASP A 37 -12.18 -6.65 -0.26
N ARG A 38 -11.04 -6.24 0.33
CA ARG A 38 -10.08 -5.35 -0.32
C ARG A 38 -8.70 -6.00 -0.43
N PRO A 39 -7.90 -5.65 -1.46
CA PRO A 39 -6.50 -6.05 -1.52
C PRO A 39 -5.71 -5.59 -0.29
N ASN A 40 -4.54 -6.19 -0.08
CA ASN A 40 -3.62 -5.80 1.00
C ASN A 40 -3.16 -4.35 0.87
N VAL A 41 -3.01 -3.86 -0.34
CA VAL A 41 -2.66 -2.47 -0.63
C VAL A 41 -3.53 -2.00 -1.79
N TYR A 42 -4.20 -0.86 -1.64
CA TYR A 42 -5.08 -0.33 -2.68
C TYR A 42 -5.18 1.19 -2.61
N VAL A 43 -5.62 1.80 -3.72
CA VAL A 43 -5.91 3.22 -3.80
C VAL A 43 -7.42 3.41 -3.91
N SER A 44 -7.99 4.40 -3.21
CA SER A 44 -9.41 4.75 -3.31
C SER A 44 -9.60 6.22 -3.62
N PHE A 45 -10.72 6.53 -4.28
CA PHE A 45 -11.19 7.91 -4.45
C PHE A 45 -11.64 8.50 -3.11
N GLU A 46 -11.23 9.73 -2.83
CA GLU A 46 -11.75 10.50 -1.70
C GLU A 46 -12.68 11.61 -2.21
N ARG A 47 -12.16 12.50 -3.06
CA ARG A 47 -12.88 13.68 -3.58
C ARG A 47 -12.17 14.30 -4.77
N GLU A 48 -12.84 15.27 -5.40
CA GLU A 48 -12.27 16.12 -6.45
C GLU A 48 -12.48 17.60 -6.08
N GLU A 49 -11.42 18.39 -6.13
CA GLU A 49 -11.45 19.81 -5.76
C GLU A 49 -10.61 20.67 -6.72
N SER A 50 -10.90 21.98 -6.75
CA SER A 50 -10.15 22.95 -7.55
C SER A 50 -9.11 23.66 -6.68
N TRP A 51 -7.84 23.33 -6.86
CA TRP A 51 -6.73 23.86 -6.06
C TRP A 51 -5.65 24.47 -6.96
N LYS A 52 -4.75 25.26 -6.37
CA LYS A 52 -3.61 25.82 -7.11
C LYS A 52 -2.73 24.67 -7.63
N ALA A 53 -2.32 24.73 -8.89
CA ALA A 53 -1.38 23.79 -9.46
C ALA A 53 -0.05 23.75 -8.67
N LEU A 54 0.49 22.55 -8.41
CA LEU A 54 1.81 22.40 -7.76
C LEU A 54 2.94 22.72 -8.73
N LYS A 55 2.75 22.35 -10.00
CA LYS A 55 3.70 22.58 -11.08
C LYS A 55 3.07 23.46 -12.17
N LYS A 56 3.88 24.23 -12.90
CA LYS A 56 3.39 25.23 -13.87
C LYS A 56 2.50 24.65 -14.99
N TRP A 57 2.69 23.38 -15.31
CA TRP A 57 1.98 22.66 -16.37
C TRP A 57 0.79 21.83 -15.88
N GLU A 58 0.57 21.74 -14.56
CA GLU A 58 -0.59 21.04 -14.01
C GLU A 58 -1.86 21.89 -14.09
N SER A 59 -3.00 21.25 -14.23
CA SER A 59 -4.30 21.90 -14.12
C SER A 59 -4.63 22.26 -12.68
N ASN A 60 -5.57 23.20 -12.51
CA ASN A 60 -6.08 23.57 -11.19
C ASN A 60 -7.14 22.59 -10.65
N ARG A 61 -7.38 21.46 -11.31
CA ARG A 61 -8.30 20.42 -10.80
C ARG A 61 -7.48 19.26 -10.29
N ARG A 62 -7.77 18.82 -9.07
CA ARG A 62 -7.08 17.71 -8.44
C ARG A 62 -8.05 16.65 -7.98
N VAL A 63 -7.63 15.40 -8.12
CA VAL A 63 -8.30 14.23 -7.56
C VAL A 63 -7.55 13.83 -6.31
N PHE A 64 -8.24 13.85 -5.17
CA PHE A 64 -7.72 13.41 -3.90
C PHE A 64 -7.98 11.91 -3.76
N LEU A 65 -6.92 11.19 -3.48
CA LEU A 65 -6.88 9.74 -3.40
C LEU A 65 -6.28 9.31 -2.06
N ARG A 66 -6.65 8.12 -1.62
CA ARG A 66 -6.16 7.53 -0.39
C ARG A 66 -5.45 6.23 -0.70
N PHE A 67 -4.18 6.14 -0.34
CA PHE A 67 -3.38 4.92 -0.48
C PHE A 67 -3.40 4.17 0.86
N HIS A 68 -3.99 2.98 0.84
CA HIS A 68 -4.29 2.19 2.03
C HIS A 68 -3.32 1.04 2.18
N ASN A 69 -2.77 0.88 3.39
CA ASN A 69 -2.10 -0.33 3.82
C ASN A 69 -3.09 -1.19 4.62
N ASN A 70 -3.76 -2.09 3.94
CA ASN A 70 -4.66 -3.10 4.51
C ASN A 70 -3.92 -4.42 4.78
N SER A 71 -2.60 -4.38 4.99
CA SER A 71 -1.80 -5.55 5.37
C SER A 71 -1.44 -5.51 6.86
N ILE A 72 -0.83 -6.58 7.37
CA ILE A 72 -0.31 -6.66 8.74
C ILE A 72 1.11 -6.09 8.90
N TRP A 73 1.70 -5.62 7.81
CA TRP A 73 3.10 -5.22 7.73
C TRP A 73 3.22 -3.78 7.28
N HIS A 74 4.35 -3.14 7.53
CA HIS A 74 4.57 -1.81 6.97
C HIS A 74 4.77 -1.87 5.45
N VAL A 75 4.21 -0.87 4.77
CA VAL A 75 4.34 -0.70 3.32
C VAL A 75 5.10 0.60 3.05
N GLY A 76 6.24 0.49 2.39
CA GLY A 76 7.05 1.61 1.96
C GLY A 76 6.67 2.10 0.56
N ALA A 77 6.52 3.41 0.39
CA ALA A 77 6.42 4.03 -0.93
C ALA A 77 7.25 5.31 -1.00
N CYS A 78 7.47 5.80 -2.21
CA CYS A 78 8.23 7.02 -2.46
C CYS A 78 7.37 8.25 -2.17
N MET A 79 7.72 9.04 -1.15
CA MET A 79 6.84 10.10 -0.66
C MET A 79 7.59 11.30 -0.07
N TRP A 80 7.17 12.52 -0.42
CA TRP A 80 7.69 13.76 0.17
C TRP A 80 6.65 14.47 1.04
N ASP A 81 7.14 15.39 1.88
CA ASP A 81 6.27 16.35 2.56
C ASP A 81 5.68 17.34 1.56
N VAL A 82 4.41 17.66 1.74
CA VAL A 82 3.67 18.63 0.95
C VAL A 82 2.83 19.51 1.87
N SER A 83 2.41 20.69 1.41
CA SER A 83 1.43 21.48 2.16
C SER A 83 0.16 20.65 2.38
N LYS A 84 -0.41 20.73 3.60
CA LYS A 84 -1.58 19.95 4.03
C LYS A 84 -2.79 20.06 3.09
N GLU A 85 -2.86 21.16 2.34
CA GLU A 85 -3.90 21.40 1.35
C GLU A 85 -3.86 20.43 0.16
N TYR A 86 -2.72 19.76 -0.09
CA TYR A 86 -2.55 18.75 -1.15
C TYR A 86 -2.61 17.31 -0.65
N GLY A 87 -2.72 17.10 0.66
CA GLY A 87 -2.72 15.77 1.28
C GLY A 87 -1.76 15.68 2.46
N ASP A 88 -1.57 14.45 2.94
CA ASP A 88 -0.61 14.10 3.98
C ASP A 88 0.83 14.04 3.42
N LYS A 89 0.96 13.56 2.17
CA LYS A 89 2.22 13.36 1.45
C LYS A 89 2.03 13.59 -0.04
N ASP A 90 3.11 13.97 -0.74
CA ASP A 90 3.19 13.86 -2.20
C ASP A 90 3.76 12.49 -2.54
N LEU A 91 2.98 11.65 -3.23
CA LEU A 91 3.28 10.25 -3.50
C LEU A 91 3.72 10.10 -4.96
N THR A 92 4.84 9.42 -5.23
CA THR A 92 5.24 9.09 -6.62
C THR A 92 4.28 8.09 -7.23
N TYR A 93 3.97 8.28 -8.51
CA TYR A 93 3.26 7.31 -9.32
C TYR A 93 3.66 7.41 -10.78
N ASP A 94 3.51 6.31 -11.49
CA ASP A 94 3.50 6.29 -12.95
C ASP A 94 2.08 6.54 -13.47
N ILE A 95 1.99 7.07 -14.68
CA ILE A 95 0.72 7.16 -15.42
C ILE A 95 0.75 6.07 -16.49
N GLU A 96 -0.29 5.27 -16.55
CA GLU A 96 -0.40 4.19 -17.53
C GLU A 96 -1.70 4.30 -18.33
N ARG A 97 -1.61 3.96 -19.62
CA ARG A 97 -2.77 3.87 -20.49
C ARG A 97 -3.26 2.43 -20.52
N PHE A 98 -4.47 2.18 -20.03
CA PHE A 98 -5.04 0.83 -19.98
C PHE A 98 -6.07 0.55 -21.09
N LYS A 99 -6.58 1.60 -21.77
CA LYS A 99 -7.37 1.45 -22.99
C LYS A 99 -6.47 1.65 -24.21
N LYS A 100 -6.56 0.77 -25.22
CA LYS A 100 -5.84 0.90 -26.51
C LYS A 100 -6.39 2.03 -27.39
N THR A 101 -6.42 3.25 -26.88
CA THR A 101 -6.62 4.45 -27.69
C THR A 101 -5.22 4.96 -28.05
N GLY A 102 -4.91 5.10 -29.33
CA GLY A 102 -3.58 5.57 -29.77
C GLY A 102 -3.19 6.88 -29.07
N GLY A 103 -1.91 7.05 -28.76
CA GLY A 103 -1.37 8.25 -28.10
C GLY A 103 -0.23 7.94 -27.16
N GLU A 104 0.64 8.92 -26.95
CA GLU A 104 1.75 8.80 -25.98
C GLU A 104 1.22 8.67 -24.55
N THR A 105 1.93 7.91 -23.72
CA THR A 105 1.66 7.82 -22.29
C THR A 105 2.34 9.01 -21.61
N PRO A 106 1.64 9.76 -20.73
CA PRO A 106 2.26 10.83 -19.97
C PRO A 106 3.48 10.35 -19.17
N ILE A 107 4.47 11.23 -19.05
CA ILE A 107 5.76 10.95 -18.37
C ILE A 107 5.50 10.71 -16.87
N SER A 108 6.28 9.79 -16.27
CA SER A 108 6.30 9.56 -14.81
C SER A 108 6.44 10.88 -14.05
N THR A 109 5.82 10.95 -12.86
CA THR A 109 5.92 12.13 -12.00
C THR A 109 7.19 12.17 -11.16
N ASP A 110 8.09 11.20 -11.32
CA ASP A 110 9.35 11.08 -10.58
C ASP A 110 10.09 12.42 -10.55
N PRO A 111 10.13 13.10 -9.39
CA PRO A 111 10.96 14.29 -9.25
C PRO A 111 12.43 13.86 -9.37
N GLU A 112 13.22 14.61 -10.13
CA GLU A 112 14.66 14.40 -10.20
C GLU A 112 15.24 14.43 -8.78
N GLY A 113 15.73 13.29 -8.28
CA GLY A 113 16.37 13.23 -6.96
C GLY A 113 16.23 11.91 -6.22
N SER A 114 16.70 11.92 -4.98
CA SER A 114 16.54 10.80 -4.05
C SER A 114 15.07 10.65 -3.67
N CYS A 115 14.58 9.43 -3.76
CA CYS A 115 13.25 9.01 -3.38
C CYS A 115 13.23 8.58 -1.90
N PRO A 116 12.79 9.44 -0.96
CA PRO A 116 12.68 9.05 0.43
C PRO A 116 11.57 8.01 0.56
N ARG A 117 11.93 6.83 1.08
CA ARG A 117 10.98 5.78 1.38
C ARG A 117 10.32 6.07 2.72
N VAL A 118 9.01 6.29 2.70
CA VAL A 118 8.20 6.47 3.90
C VAL A 118 7.37 5.21 4.10
N PHE A 119 7.37 4.68 5.33
CA PHE A 119 6.58 3.51 5.68
C PHE A 119 5.21 3.90 6.24
N ILE A 120 4.19 3.21 5.76
CA ILE A 120 2.81 3.32 6.22
C ILE A 120 2.54 2.13 7.13
N GLU A 121 2.13 2.39 8.36
CA GLU A 121 1.82 1.34 9.33
C GLU A 121 0.64 0.44 8.89
N PRO A 122 0.55 -0.79 9.41
CA PRO A 122 -0.60 -1.66 9.23
C PRO A 122 -1.94 -0.99 9.54
N GLY A 123 -2.90 -1.09 8.63
CA GLY A 123 -4.23 -0.50 8.77
C GLY A 123 -4.29 1.02 8.63
N LYS A 124 -3.16 1.68 8.31
CA LYS A 124 -3.14 3.13 8.05
C LYS A 124 -3.30 3.42 6.55
N SER A 125 -3.55 4.68 6.28
CA SER A 125 -3.64 5.21 4.93
C SER A 125 -3.04 6.61 4.88
N ILE A 126 -2.60 7.03 3.71
CA ILE A 126 -2.21 8.42 3.45
C ILE A 126 -3.14 9.04 2.41
N LEU A 127 -3.46 10.30 2.59
CA LEU A 127 -4.11 11.14 1.59
C LEU A 127 -3.06 11.79 0.70
N PHE A 128 -3.26 11.74 -0.61
CA PHE A 128 -2.44 12.45 -1.60
C PHE A 128 -3.35 12.99 -2.70
N SER A 129 -2.84 13.88 -3.54
CA SER A 129 -3.62 14.43 -4.65
C SER A 129 -2.86 14.36 -5.95
N VAL A 130 -3.58 14.06 -7.03
CA VAL A 130 -3.04 14.02 -8.39
C VAL A 130 -3.75 15.04 -9.28
N PRO A 131 -3.07 15.63 -10.28
CA PRO A 131 -3.72 16.43 -11.31
C PRO A 131 -4.83 15.63 -12.01
N ARG A 132 -5.97 16.27 -12.28
CA ARG A 132 -7.15 15.61 -12.85
C ARG A 132 -6.86 14.98 -14.21
N GLU A 133 -5.98 15.60 -14.99
CA GLU A 133 -5.52 15.15 -16.30
C GLU A 133 -4.74 13.82 -16.26
N HIS A 134 -4.11 13.47 -15.13
CA HIS A 134 -3.42 12.19 -14.98
C HIS A 134 -4.40 11.01 -14.85
N LEU A 135 -5.68 11.31 -14.60
CA LEU A 135 -6.79 10.37 -14.59
C LEU A 135 -7.80 10.69 -15.70
N ALA A 136 -7.33 11.24 -16.83
CA ALA A 136 -8.16 11.38 -18.03
C ALA A 136 -8.66 10.01 -18.52
N GLU A 137 -9.64 10.01 -19.43
CA GLU A 137 -10.26 8.77 -19.88
C GLU A 137 -9.23 7.77 -20.44
N GLY A 138 -9.23 6.55 -19.89
CA GLY A 138 -8.35 5.48 -20.33
C GLY A 138 -6.96 5.50 -19.68
N LEU A 139 -6.74 6.41 -18.73
CA LEU A 139 -5.53 6.48 -17.91
C LEU A 139 -5.76 5.92 -16.50
N ALA A 140 -4.71 5.37 -15.93
CA ALA A 140 -4.64 4.95 -14.55
C ALA A 140 -3.36 5.52 -13.94
N ILE A 141 -3.38 5.74 -12.63
CA ILE A 141 -2.13 5.89 -11.88
C ILE A 141 -1.70 4.51 -11.36
N LYS A 142 -0.39 4.30 -11.33
CA LYS A 142 0.25 3.09 -10.82
C LYS A 142 1.24 3.50 -9.73
N VAL A 143 0.88 3.21 -8.48
CA VAL A 143 1.71 3.48 -7.31
C VAL A 143 2.58 2.26 -7.05
N GLN A 144 3.89 2.41 -7.13
CA GLN A 144 4.82 1.36 -6.71
C GLN A 144 4.98 1.38 -5.19
N PHE A 145 5.00 0.20 -4.59
CA PHE A 145 5.28 0.03 -3.17
C PHE A 145 6.14 -1.19 -2.89
N ARG A 146 6.64 -1.30 -1.66
CA ARG A 146 7.39 -2.44 -1.16
C ARG A 146 6.96 -2.77 0.25
N TYR A 147 7.08 -4.03 0.62
CA TYR A 147 6.89 -4.42 1.99
C TYR A 147 8.19 -4.22 2.80
N GLU A 148 8.07 -4.01 4.11
CA GLU A 148 9.23 -3.77 4.98
C GLU A 148 10.25 -4.92 4.98
N TRP A 149 9.80 -6.17 4.84
CA TRP A 149 10.69 -7.34 4.83
C TRP A 149 11.45 -7.52 3.50
N GLU A 150 11.13 -6.74 2.48
CA GLU A 150 11.79 -6.77 1.15
C GLU A 150 12.91 -5.73 1.04
N SER A 151 13.17 -5.00 2.12
CA SER A 151 14.25 -4.02 2.16
C SER A 151 15.49 -4.68 2.73
N ASP A 152 16.61 -4.60 2.01
CA ASP A 152 17.91 -5.01 2.55
C ASP A 152 18.28 -4.12 3.74
N PRO A 153 19.23 -4.54 4.61
CA PRO A 153 19.70 -3.73 5.74
C PRO A 153 20.16 -2.32 5.33
N ASP A 154 20.65 -2.20 4.09
CA ASP A 154 21.14 -0.95 3.51
C ASP A 154 20.01 -0.07 2.93
N GLY A 155 18.75 -0.51 3.01
CA GLY A 155 17.56 0.20 2.54
C GLY A 155 17.38 0.23 1.02
N PHE A 156 18.38 -0.24 0.27
CA PHE A 156 18.25 -0.55 -1.14
C PHE A 156 17.41 -1.82 -1.30
N ALA A 157 16.74 -1.95 -2.44
CA ALA A 157 16.21 -3.25 -2.81
C ALA A 157 16.91 -3.66 -4.09
N SER A 158 17.31 -4.92 -4.14
CA SER A 158 17.81 -5.54 -5.36
C SER A 158 16.82 -5.34 -6.51
N GLU A 159 17.33 -5.11 -7.71
CA GLU A 159 16.51 -5.08 -8.93
C GLU A 159 15.79 -6.41 -9.20
N LEU A 160 16.24 -7.47 -8.52
CA LEU A 160 15.67 -8.82 -8.58
C LEU A 160 14.42 -8.99 -7.69
N GLU A 161 14.15 -8.07 -6.77
CA GLU A 161 12.98 -8.16 -5.89
C GLU A 161 11.67 -7.95 -6.68
N PRO A 162 10.58 -8.63 -6.30
CA PRO A 162 9.29 -8.43 -6.92
C PRO A 162 8.86 -6.96 -6.78
N LYS A 163 8.34 -6.40 -7.88
CA LYS A 163 7.77 -5.05 -7.89
C LYS A 163 6.27 -5.15 -7.61
N HIS A 164 5.81 -4.40 -6.60
CA HIS A 164 4.39 -4.35 -6.24
C HIS A 164 3.78 -3.04 -6.67
N TYR A 165 2.51 -3.11 -7.10
CA TYR A 165 1.79 -1.98 -7.65
C TYR A 165 0.37 -1.93 -7.12
N ALA A 166 -0.09 -0.73 -6.78
CA ALA A 166 -1.50 -0.44 -6.57
C ALA A 166 -1.98 0.49 -7.70
N TYR A 167 -3.08 0.11 -8.34
CA TYR A 167 -3.65 0.87 -9.44
C TYR A 167 -4.88 1.65 -8.99
N PHE A 168 -5.09 2.81 -9.62
CA PHE A 168 -6.37 3.53 -9.58
C PHE A 168 -6.72 3.99 -10.98
N TYR A 169 -7.83 3.50 -11.51
CA TYR A 169 -8.23 3.75 -12.89
C TYR A 169 -9.12 4.98 -12.99
N SER A 170 -9.07 5.70 -14.12
CA SER A 170 -9.98 6.82 -14.40
C SER A 170 -11.46 6.40 -14.28
N SER A 171 -11.76 5.12 -14.55
CA SER A 171 -13.11 4.55 -14.44
C SER A 171 -13.60 4.36 -13.00
N ASP A 172 -12.69 4.39 -12.03
CA ASP A 172 -13.02 4.21 -10.60
C ASP A 172 -13.50 5.53 -9.96
N ILE A 173 -13.37 6.65 -10.68
CA ILE A 173 -13.92 7.94 -10.26
C ILE A 173 -15.46 7.85 -10.36
N PRO A 174 -16.21 8.14 -9.28
CA PRO A 174 -17.67 8.14 -9.31
C PRO A 174 -18.21 9.08 -10.38
N LYS A 175 -19.19 8.61 -11.15
CA LYS A 175 -19.91 9.43 -12.12
C LYS A 175 -20.84 10.38 -11.37
N LYS A 176 -20.86 11.65 -11.78
CA LYS A 176 -21.86 12.63 -11.33
C LYS A 176 -23.20 12.40 -12.01
#